data_AF-A0A524E416-F1
#
_entry.id   AF-A0A524E416-F1
#
_cell.length_a   1.000
_cell.length_b   1.000
_cell.length_c   1.000
_cell.angle_alpha   90.00
_cell.angle_beta   90.00
_cell.angle_gamma   90.00
#
_symmetry.space_group_name_H-M   'P 1'
#
loop_
_entity.id
_entity.type
_entity.pdbx_description
1 polymer ?
#
loop_
_entity_poly.entity_id
_entity_poly.type
_entity_poly.pdbx_seq_one_letter_code
_entity_poly.pdbx_strand_id
1 'polypeptide(L)'
;MMSEEEEATERRFEEGEIVAKVSIVAMLCLTILKGLVGWYYNSVALWADAVNSFSDIFASALVLSGLHLTGRKPSDRFPYGYYRAENLASFIVSLLVIFSGAEIIWESIGTLIQPMEIVGNILPLAAAAISASTYYALARYKKSVGKRIGSQSLVADSKHSKADVYASLLVFAGIGLSLLGIGIVEVAVALIVGVYVVKEGLELSKESVLTLMDASPYPDKSKEMKQVAEEIPGVLDIHDMRLRQAGPVIFAEAHITVVRNLSIEEAHALSDKIEEELRRVVPDLETVTIHMDPEESHTLRVAVPVEADEGRDSRVLKHFGRIPVFGVADLEDEKIENLHFVHNPGHEADRRRGVKTVDALSQENVDAVVVGDIGRSPFDMLRGRFITIFRLPDGVKDLEAVLDMVAKDELDRMVEPPESRGEGREDTRRGGNGND
;
A
#
# COMPACT_ATOMS: atom_id res chain seq x y z
N MET A 1 -24.49 -1.49 3.60
CA MET A 1 -23.94 -1.21 4.94
C MET A 1 -22.49 -0.87 4.73
N MET A 2 -22.03 0.25 5.27
CA MET A 2 -20.60 0.59 5.25
C MET A 2 -19.86 -0.40 6.14
N SER A 3 -18.61 -0.74 5.80
CA SER A 3 -17.78 -1.59 6.67
C SER A 3 -17.39 -0.81 7.94
N GLU A 4 -17.02 -1.51 9.01
CA GLU A 4 -16.52 -0.85 10.24
C GLU A 4 -15.28 0.04 9.97
N GLU A 5 -14.51 -0.31 8.94
CA GLU A 5 -13.31 0.44 8.51
C GLU A 5 -13.66 1.73 7.75
N GLU A 6 -14.68 1.69 6.89
CA GLU A 6 -15.21 2.89 6.22
C GLU A 6 -15.74 3.89 7.26
N GLU A 7 -16.44 3.41 8.30
CA GLU A 7 -16.92 4.26 9.40
C GLU A 7 -15.75 4.86 10.22
N ALA A 8 -14.70 4.08 10.49
CA ALA A 8 -13.53 4.58 11.22
C ALA A 8 -12.81 5.69 10.44
N THR A 9 -12.71 5.53 9.12
CA THR A 9 -12.08 6.51 8.23
C THR A 9 -12.91 7.79 8.12
N GLU A 10 -14.23 7.69 7.99
CA GLU A 10 -15.12 8.85 7.99
C GLU A 10 -15.05 9.64 9.30
N ARG A 11 -15.03 8.96 10.45
CA ARG A 11 -14.87 9.59 11.77
C ARG A 11 -13.54 10.36 11.90
N ARG A 12 -12.44 9.86 11.31
CA ARG A 12 -11.15 10.56 11.30
C ARG A 12 -11.26 11.90 10.56
N PHE A 13 -11.94 11.93 9.42
CA PHE A 13 -12.15 13.16 8.66
C PHE A 13 -13.07 14.16 9.36
N GLU A 14 -14.18 13.68 9.93
CA GLU A 14 -15.09 14.52 10.72
C GLU A 14 -14.38 15.16 11.92
N GLU A 15 -13.54 14.41 12.62
CA GLU A 15 -12.76 14.94 13.73
C GLU A 15 -11.82 16.07 13.26
N GLY A 16 -11.11 15.87 12.14
CA GLY A 16 -10.26 16.90 11.53
C GLY A 16 -11.04 18.17 11.18
N GLU A 17 -12.22 18.03 10.57
CA GLU A 17 -13.09 19.16 10.24
C GLU A 17 -13.55 19.93 11.47
N ILE A 18 -13.94 19.22 12.54
CA ILE A 18 -14.37 19.86 13.80
C ILE A 18 -13.23 20.71 14.36
N VAL A 19 -12.00 20.18 14.40
CA VAL A 19 -10.83 20.94 14.89
C VAL A 19 -10.58 22.17 14.04
N ALA A 20 -10.64 22.05 12.71
CA ALA A 20 -10.45 23.18 11.81
C ALA A 20 -11.54 24.26 12.01
N LYS A 21 -12.82 23.87 12.12
CA LYS A 21 -13.94 24.78 12.39
C LYS A 21 -13.80 25.51 13.73
N VAL A 22 -13.48 24.77 14.81
CA VAL A 22 -13.24 25.35 16.15
C VAL A 22 -12.09 26.35 16.10
N SER A 23 -11.02 26.01 15.38
CA SER A 23 -9.87 26.89 15.22
C SER A 23 -10.24 28.18 14.48
N ILE A 24 -10.97 28.10 13.36
CA ILE A 24 -11.44 29.26 12.60
C ILE A 24 -12.30 30.18 13.47
N VAL A 25 -13.24 29.64 14.24
CA VAL A 25 -14.09 30.45 15.14
C VAL A 25 -13.26 31.14 16.21
N ALA A 26 -12.31 30.43 16.83
CA ALA A 26 -11.42 31.02 17.83
C ALA A 26 -10.54 32.14 17.24
N MET A 27 -9.97 31.94 16.05
CA MET A 27 -9.17 32.95 15.34
C MET A 27 -10.00 34.16 14.92
N LEU A 28 -11.24 33.96 14.49
CA LEU A 28 -12.17 35.06 14.18
C LEU A 28 -12.46 35.91 15.42
N CYS A 29 -12.77 35.27 16.55
CA CYS A 29 -12.98 35.97 17.82
C CYS A 29 -11.75 36.76 18.26
N LEU A 30 -10.54 36.19 18.13
CA LEU A 30 -9.29 36.89 18.44
C LEU A 30 -9.06 38.07 17.50
N THR A 31 -9.26 37.90 16.21
CA THR A 31 -9.07 38.94 15.19
C THR A 31 -9.96 40.15 15.49
N ILE A 32 -11.25 39.91 15.81
CA ILE A 32 -12.18 40.97 16.20
C ILE A 32 -11.73 41.64 17.51
N LEU A 33 -11.33 40.86 18.52
CA LEU A 33 -10.85 41.39 19.79
C LEU A 33 -9.62 42.30 19.60
N LYS A 34 -8.59 41.81 18.90
CA LYS A 34 -7.38 42.57 18.58
C LYS A 34 -7.70 43.84 17.81
N GLY A 35 -8.56 43.76 16.80
CA GLY A 35 -8.96 44.91 15.99
C GLY A 35 -9.66 45.98 16.82
N LEU A 36 -10.65 45.60 17.65
CA LEU A 36 -11.36 46.54 18.50
C LEU A 36 -10.45 47.21 19.54
N VAL A 37 -9.59 46.43 20.21
CA VAL A 37 -8.63 46.95 21.20
C VAL A 37 -7.58 47.83 20.51
N GLY A 38 -7.05 47.39 19.37
CA GLY A 38 -6.06 48.13 18.59
C GLY A 38 -6.59 49.48 18.14
N TRP A 39 -7.81 49.52 17.60
CA TRP A 39 -8.46 50.76 17.17
C TRP A 39 -8.79 51.68 18.35
N TYR A 40 -9.39 51.15 19.42
CA TYR A 40 -9.81 51.97 20.57
C TYR A 40 -8.63 52.61 21.32
N TYR A 41 -7.52 51.88 21.43
CA TYR A 41 -6.31 52.35 22.12
C TYR A 41 -5.25 52.96 21.18
N ASN A 42 -5.56 53.16 19.90
CA ASN A 42 -4.63 53.62 18.86
C ASN A 42 -3.31 52.82 18.82
N SER A 43 -3.39 51.50 19.08
CA SER A 43 -2.24 50.61 19.00
C SER A 43 -2.07 50.12 17.56
N VAL A 44 -1.17 50.76 16.82
CA VAL A 44 -0.82 50.39 15.44
C VAL A 44 -0.33 48.95 15.37
N ALA A 45 0.51 48.52 16.31
CA ALA A 45 1.03 47.16 16.36
C ALA A 45 -0.07 46.10 16.53
N LEU A 46 -1.04 46.33 17.43
CA LEU A 46 -2.14 45.39 17.65
C LEU A 46 -3.15 45.39 16.49
N TRP A 47 -3.33 46.54 15.83
CA TRP A 47 -4.16 46.63 14.62
C TRP A 47 -3.53 45.88 13.44
N ALA A 48 -2.23 46.03 13.21
CA ALA A 48 -1.49 45.28 12.20
C ALA A 48 -1.58 43.77 12.45
N ASP A 49 -1.37 43.34 13.70
CA ASP A 49 -1.52 41.95 14.13
C ASP A 49 -2.95 41.41 13.90
N ALA A 50 -3.99 42.23 14.08
CA ALA A 50 -5.37 41.85 13.75
C ALA A 50 -5.56 41.62 12.24
N VAL A 51 -4.97 42.48 11.38
CA VAL A 51 -5.03 42.32 9.92
C VAL A 51 -4.30 41.06 9.48
N ASN A 52 -3.12 40.78 10.06
CA ASN A 52 -2.42 39.52 9.79
C ASN A 52 -3.25 38.30 10.23
N SER A 53 -3.82 38.36 11.45
CA SER A 53 -4.67 37.29 11.99
C SER A 53 -5.89 36.97 11.11
N PHE A 54 -6.37 37.95 10.34
CA PHE A 54 -7.44 37.74 9.37
C PHE A 54 -6.97 36.90 8.16
N SER A 55 -5.75 37.09 7.68
CA SER A 55 -5.13 36.25 6.64
C SER A 55 -4.99 34.80 7.10
N ASP A 56 -4.71 34.57 8.38
CA ASP A 56 -4.59 33.22 8.97
C ASP A 56 -5.92 32.46 8.92
N ILE A 57 -7.05 33.15 9.06
CA ILE A 57 -8.38 32.54 8.93
C ILE A 57 -8.56 31.95 7.52
N PHE A 58 -8.04 32.62 6.48
CA PHE A 58 -8.07 32.06 5.12
C PHE A 58 -7.19 30.81 5.01
N ALA A 59 -6.01 30.79 5.63
CA ALA A 59 -5.15 29.61 5.64
C ALA A 59 -5.87 28.41 6.28
N SER A 60 -6.50 28.60 7.44
CA SER A 60 -7.27 27.53 8.08
C SER A 60 -8.56 27.17 7.32
N ALA A 61 -9.16 28.10 6.58
CA ALA A 61 -10.29 27.79 5.69
C ALA A 61 -9.87 26.90 4.50
N LEU A 62 -8.65 27.09 3.97
CA LEU A 62 -8.08 26.19 2.96
C LEU A 62 -7.87 24.78 3.51
N VAL A 63 -7.38 24.67 4.76
CA VAL A 63 -7.22 23.39 5.46
C VAL A 63 -8.58 22.69 5.62
N LEU A 64 -9.58 23.43 6.11
CA LEU A 64 -10.94 22.90 6.24
C LEU A 64 -11.50 22.44 4.88
N SER A 65 -11.26 23.21 3.82
CA SER A 65 -11.71 22.85 2.47
C SER A 65 -11.01 21.59 1.95
N GLY A 66 -9.71 21.44 2.20
CA GLY A 66 -8.93 20.25 1.85
C GLY A 66 -9.42 19.00 2.59
N LEU A 67 -9.67 19.11 3.90
CA LEU A 67 -10.25 18.04 4.71
C LEU A 67 -11.65 17.66 4.22
N HIS A 68 -12.50 18.65 3.96
CA HIS A 68 -13.86 18.43 3.48
C HIS A 68 -13.92 17.79 2.10
N LEU A 69 -13.01 18.19 1.19
CA LEU A 69 -12.88 17.56 -0.11
C LEU A 69 -12.42 16.11 0.03
N THR A 70 -11.48 15.85 0.93
CA THR A 70 -10.92 14.51 1.14
C THR A 70 -11.96 13.51 1.64
N GLY A 71 -12.89 13.93 2.50
CA GLY A 71 -14.00 13.09 2.96
C GLY A 71 -15.05 12.78 1.89
N ARG A 72 -14.93 13.32 0.66
CA ARG A 72 -15.88 13.02 -0.43
C ARG A 72 -15.59 11.66 -1.05
N LYS A 73 -16.66 10.92 -1.30
CA LYS A 73 -16.61 9.66 -2.04
C LYS A 73 -15.97 9.85 -3.43
N PRO A 74 -15.27 8.83 -3.95
CA PRO A 74 -14.78 8.82 -5.32
C PRO A 74 -15.87 9.11 -6.36
N SER A 75 -15.47 9.63 -7.51
CA SER A 75 -16.36 9.94 -8.64
C SER A 75 -15.72 9.50 -9.95
N ASP A 76 -16.48 9.42 -11.04
CA ASP A 76 -15.95 9.03 -12.36
C ASP A 76 -14.77 9.90 -12.81
N ARG A 77 -14.74 11.18 -12.40
CA ARG A 77 -13.64 12.10 -12.70
C ARG A 77 -12.44 11.91 -11.77
N PHE A 78 -12.66 11.41 -10.56
CA PHE A 78 -11.66 11.21 -9.51
C PHE A 78 -11.85 9.81 -8.90
N PRO A 79 -11.42 8.75 -9.61
CA PRO A 79 -11.72 7.36 -9.24
C PRO A 79 -10.99 6.91 -7.96
N TYR A 80 -9.86 7.54 -7.64
CA TYR A 80 -9.11 7.29 -6.39
C TYR A 80 -9.52 8.24 -5.24
N GLY A 81 -10.62 8.97 -5.39
CA GLY A 81 -11.06 9.96 -4.42
C GLY A 81 -10.30 11.28 -4.48
N TYR A 82 -10.46 12.09 -3.45
CA TYR A 82 -9.97 13.47 -3.37
C TYR A 82 -8.82 13.65 -2.37
N TYR A 83 -8.17 12.56 -1.92
CA TYR A 83 -7.14 12.58 -0.90
C TYR A 83 -5.99 13.58 -1.15
N ARG A 84 -5.64 13.80 -2.43
CA ARG A 84 -4.60 14.79 -2.81
C ARG A 84 -4.98 16.25 -2.55
N ALA A 85 -6.28 16.55 -2.36
CA ALA A 85 -6.72 17.90 -1.98
C ALA A 85 -6.08 18.34 -0.65
N GLU A 86 -5.88 17.39 0.27
CA GLU A 86 -5.20 17.65 1.53
C GLU A 86 -3.72 17.99 1.35
N ASN A 87 -2.99 17.24 0.50
CA ASN A 87 -1.58 17.54 0.22
C ASN A 87 -1.43 18.92 -0.43
N LEU A 88 -2.34 19.28 -1.34
CA LEU A 88 -2.35 20.59 -1.96
C LEU A 88 -2.61 21.71 -0.93
N ALA A 89 -3.57 21.51 -0.02
CA ALA A 89 -3.81 22.45 1.06
C ALA A 89 -2.57 22.59 1.96
N SER A 90 -1.93 21.48 2.32
CA SER A 90 -0.70 21.45 3.12
C SER A 90 0.44 22.21 2.45
N PHE A 91 0.61 22.02 1.14
CA PHE A 91 1.60 22.73 0.34
C PHE A 91 1.33 24.24 0.33
N ILE A 92 0.09 24.68 0.07
CA ILE A 92 -0.26 26.10 0.08
C ILE A 92 -0.02 26.72 1.46
N VAL A 93 -0.45 26.05 2.53
CA VAL A 93 -0.20 26.50 3.91
C VAL A 93 1.29 26.60 4.21
N SER A 94 2.11 25.65 3.75
CA SER A 94 3.57 25.72 3.93
C SER A 94 4.18 26.98 3.30
N LEU A 95 3.65 27.42 2.14
CA LEU A 95 4.08 28.66 1.49
C LEU A 95 3.67 29.90 2.30
N LEU A 96 2.47 29.88 2.90
CA LEU A 96 2.02 30.94 3.81
C LEU A 96 2.90 31.03 5.06
N VAL A 97 3.30 29.89 5.64
CA VAL A 97 4.25 29.87 6.78
C VAL A 97 5.59 30.50 6.40
N ILE A 98 6.13 30.17 5.21
CA ILE A 98 7.36 30.78 4.69
C ILE A 98 7.17 32.29 4.55
N PHE A 99 6.04 32.71 3.98
CA PHE A 99 5.71 34.12 3.79
C PHE A 99 5.63 34.87 5.13
N SER A 100 4.90 34.35 6.13
CA SER A 100 4.81 34.94 7.47
C SER A 100 6.17 35.01 8.16
N GLY A 101 7.01 33.98 8.02
CA GLY A 101 8.38 34.01 8.53
C GLY A 101 9.24 35.09 7.87
N ALA A 102 9.10 35.30 6.56
CA ALA A 102 9.80 36.35 5.82
C ALA A 102 9.27 37.75 6.18
N GLU A 103 7.97 37.89 6.42
CA GLU A 103 7.33 39.12 6.90
C GLU A 103 7.87 39.52 8.27
N ILE A 104 7.94 38.58 9.22
CA ILE A 104 8.57 38.82 10.54
C ILE A 104 10.00 39.36 10.37
N ILE A 105 10.81 38.75 9.50
CA ILE A 105 12.19 39.21 9.25
C ILE A 105 12.18 40.63 8.67
N TRP A 106 11.34 40.88 7.67
CA TRP A 106 11.25 42.17 7.00
C TRP A 106 10.84 43.30 7.96
N GLU A 107 9.79 43.09 8.77
CA GLU A 107 9.33 44.04 9.78
C GLU A 107 10.37 44.27 10.88
N SER A 108 11.07 43.22 11.30
CA SER A 108 12.15 43.31 12.31
C SER A 108 13.29 44.22 11.83
N ILE A 109 13.68 44.10 10.55
CA ILE A 109 14.70 44.97 9.95
C ILE A 109 14.18 46.40 9.83
N GLY A 110 12.91 46.60 9.44
CA GLY A 110 12.28 47.91 9.35
C GLY A 110 12.28 48.66 10.69
N THR A 111 12.05 47.94 11.78
CA THR A 111 12.04 48.49 13.15
C THR A 111 13.41 49.06 13.58
N LEU A 112 14.52 48.60 13.01
CA LEU A 112 15.85 49.20 13.25
C LEU A 112 16.00 50.60 12.66
N ILE A 113 15.26 50.90 11.60
CA ILE A 113 15.34 52.17 10.86
C ILE A 113 14.33 53.18 11.41
N GLN A 114 13.12 52.72 11.74
CA GLN A 114 12.05 53.54 12.33
C GLN A 114 11.44 52.79 13.52
N PRO A 115 11.86 53.09 14.76
CA PRO A 115 11.23 52.52 15.95
C PRO A 115 9.76 52.94 16.00
N MET A 116 8.85 51.97 16.09
CA MET A 116 7.43 52.29 16.24
C MET A 116 7.17 52.95 17.60
N GLU A 117 6.41 54.05 17.61
CA GLU A 117 5.88 54.63 18.85
C GLU A 117 4.79 53.70 19.39
N ILE A 118 5.15 52.87 20.37
CA ILE A 118 4.19 52.00 21.03
C ILE A 118 3.59 52.76 22.21
N VAL A 119 2.32 53.18 22.07
CA VAL A 119 1.56 53.79 23.17
C VAL A 119 1.35 52.74 24.27
N GLY A 120 2.09 52.88 25.36
CA GLY A 120 2.12 51.93 26.48
C GLY A 120 0.81 51.89 27.26
N ASN A 121 -0.12 51.04 26.85
CA ASN A 121 -1.34 50.74 27.60
C ASN A 121 -1.40 49.23 27.93
N ILE A 122 -1.87 48.91 29.14
CA ILE A 122 -1.95 47.54 29.66
C ILE A 122 -2.94 46.68 28.86
N LEU A 123 -3.98 47.28 28.27
CA LEU A 123 -5.02 46.53 27.55
C LEU A 123 -4.54 45.92 26.22
N PRO A 124 -3.80 46.63 25.35
CA PRO A 124 -3.11 46.02 24.21
C PRO A 124 -2.15 44.89 24.61
N LEU A 125 -1.41 45.04 25.71
CA LEU A 125 -0.51 44.01 26.23
C LEU A 125 -1.30 42.75 26.66
N ALA A 126 -2.41 42.93 27.37
CA ALA A 126 -3.28 41.83 27.77
C ALA A 126 -3.91 41.12 26.56
N ALA A 127 -4.33 41.87 25.54
CA ALA A 127 -4.87 41.30 24.30
C ALA A 127 -3.82 40.46 23.55
N ALA A 128 -2.58 40.94 23.45
CA ALA A 128 -1.47 40.18 22.86
C ALA A 128 -1.17 38.89 23.65
N ALA A 129 -1.18 38.95 24.99
CA ALA A 129 -0.98 37.77 25.85
C ALA A 129 -2.09 36.71 25.69
N ILE A 130 -3.36 37.15 25.64
CA ILE A 130 -4.51 36.27 25.38
C ILE A 130 -4.34 35.61 24.01
N SER A 131 -3.99 36.39 22.98
CA SER A 131 -3.76 35.86 21.64
C SER A 131 -2.66 34.80 21.61
N ALA A 132 -1.48 35.09 22.16
CA ALA A 132 -0.37 34.13 22.20
C ALA A 132 -0.79 32.83 22.90
N SER A 133 -1.54 32.93 24.00
CA SER A 133 -2.04 31.79 24.75
C SER A 133 -3.05 30.95 23.95
N THR A 134 -3.99 31.60 23.26
CA THR A 134 -4.98 30.92 22.42
C THR A 134 -4.33 30.26 21.21
N TYR A 135 -3.42 30.92 20.50
CA TYR A 135 -2.68 30.31 19.38
C TYR A 135 -1.86 29.11 19.84
N TYR A 136 -1.26 29.17 21.04
CA TYR A 136 -0.53 28.03 21.60
C TYR A 136 -1.45 26.84 21.88
N ALA A 137 -2.64 27.10 22.45
CA ALA A 137 -3.66 26.08 22.67
C ALA A 137 -4.13 25.47 21.33
N LEU A 138 -4.41 26.29 20.32
CA LEU A 138 -4.80 25.83 18.98
C LEU A 138 -3.69 25.02 18.31
N ALA A 139 -2.44 25.49 18.34
CA ALA A 139 -1.30 24.78 17.79
C ALA A 139 -1.12 23.39 18.44
N ARG A 140 -1.29 23.30 19.76
CA ARG A 140 -1.25 22.02 20.48
C ARG A 140 -2.40 21.10 20.08
N TYR A 141 -3.62 21.65 19.98
CA TYR A 141 -4.80 20.87 19.64
C TYR A 141 -4.73 20.34 18.19
N LYS A 142 -4.48 21.22 17.22
CA LYS A 142 -4.28 20.90 15.80
C LYS A 142 -3.18 19.85 15.62
N LYS A 143 -2.00 20.04 16.26
CA LYS A 143 -0.89 19.08 16.15
C LYS A 143 -1.24 17.70 16.72
N SER A 144 -1.96 17.66 17.85
CA SER A 144 -2.35 16.42 18.51
C SER A 144 -3.31 15.61 17.63
N VAL A 145 -4.38 16.26 17.17
CA VAL A 145 -5.38 15.62 16.30
C VAL A 145 -4.77 15.29 14.95
N GLY A 146 -4.06 16.21 14.31
CA GLY A 146 -3.46 16.03 12.99
C GLY A 146 -2.52 14.83 12.94
N LYS A 147 -1.67 14.64 13.96
CA LYS A 147 -0.83 13.44 14.06
C LYS A 147 -1.61 12.16 14.29
N ARG A 148 -2.67 12.20 15.11
CA ARG A 148 -3.47 11.01 15.42
C ARG A 148 -4.26 10.52 14.19
N ILE A 149 -4.80 11.44 13.40
CA ILE A 149 -5.61 11.09 12.22
C ILE A 149 -4.79 11.01 10.92
N GLY A 150 -3.49 11.28 10.95
CA GLY A 150 -2.62 11.29 9.76
C GLY A 150 -2.81 12.51 8.84
N SER A 151 -3.44 13.58 9.34
CA SER A 151 -3.73 14.78 8.55
C SER A 151 -2.50 15.70 8.43
N GLN A 152 -1.89 15.71 7.24
CA GLN A 152 -0.77 16.60 6.92
C GLN A 152 -1.20 18.07 6.96
N SER A 153 -2.42 18.38 6.50
CA SER A 153 -2.90 19.76 6.43
C SER A 153 -3.11 20.37 7.80
N LEU A 154 -3.65 19.58 8.75
CA LEU A 154 -3.84 20.02 10.13
C LEU A 154 -2.51 20.13 10.89
N VAL A 155 -1.53 19.28 10.56
CA VAL A 155 -0.17 19.42 11.08
C VAL A 155 0.50 20.69 10.53
N ALA A 156 0.36 20.99 9.24
CA ALA A 156 0.87 22.22 8.65
C ALA A 156 0.20 23.46 9.27
N ASP A 157 -1.12 23.44 9.41
CA ASP A 157 -1.91 24.49 10.08
C ASP A 157 -1.51 24.67 11.56
N SER A 158 -1.10 23.58 12.23
CA SER A 158 -0.55 23.66 13.59
C SER A 158 0.79 24.38 13.64
N LYS A 159 1.63 24.24 12.60
CA LYS A 159 2.91 24.96 12.50
C LYS A 159 2.67 26.43 12.14
N HIS A 160 1.69 26.73 11.29
CA HIS A 160 1.23 28.10 11.03
C HIS A 160 0.79 28.79 12.32
N SER A 161 -0.11 28.15 13.09
CA SER A 161 -0.51 28.69 14.40
C SER A 161 0.64 28.85 15.40
N LYS A 162 1.76 28.12 15.27
CA LYS A 162 2.95 28.38 16.08
C LYS A 162 3.72 29.61 15.64
N ALA A 163 3.79 29.88 14.34
CA ALA A 163 4.33 31.14 13.84
C ALA A 163 3.55 32.32 14.45
N ASP A 164 2.23 32.20 14.53
CA ASP A 164 1.35 33.21 15.14
C ASP A 164 1.59 33.35 16.65
N VAL A 165 1.88 32.26 17.38
CA VAL A 165 2.33 32.36 18.78
C VAL A 165 3.56 33.25 18.88
N TYR A 166 4.56 33.02 18.03
CA TYR A 166 5.78 33.80 18.08
C TYR A 166 5.55 35.26 17.67
N ALA A 167 4.73 35.52 16.65
CA ALA A 167 4.34 36.88 16.26
C ALA A 167 3.64 37.61 17.41
N SER A 168 2.64 36.99 18.04
CA SER A 168 1.94 37.57 19.20
C SER A 168 2.86 37.78 20.41
N LEU A 169 3.84 36.88 20.64
CA LEU A 169 4.84 37.06 21.69
C LEU A 169 5.81 38.20 21.39
N LEU A 170 6.16 38.44 20.13
CA LEU A 170 6.96 39.59 19.71
C LEU A 170 6.19 40.88 19.94
N VAL A 171 4.91 40.96 19.53
CA VAL A 171 4.04 42.11 19.82
C VAL A 171 3.92 42.34 21.33
N PHE A 172 3.72 41.27 22.12
CA PHE A 172 3.69 41.36 23.58
C PHE A 172 5.01 41.89 24.15
N ALA A 173 6.14 41.35 23.69
CA ALA A 173 7.47 41.76 24.11
C ALA A 173 7.74 43.21 23.71
N GLY A 174 7.37 43.65 22.51
CA GLY A 174 7.54 45.02 22.06
C GLY A 174 6.73 46.03 22.85
N ILE A 175 5.46 45.72 23.13
CA ILE A 175 4.64 46.56 24.01
C ILE A 175 5.25 46.59 25.43
N GLY A 176 5.68 45.44 25.96
CA GLY A 176 6.28 45.34 27.29
C GLY A 176 7.64 46.04 27.42
N LEU A 177 8.50 45.93 26.41
CA LEU A 177 9.85 46.52 26.39
C LEU A 177 9.81 48.02 26.09
N SER A 178 8.83 48.48 25.31
CA SER A 178 8.55 49.93 25.16
C SER A 178 8.27 50.58 26.52
N LEU A 179 7.51 49.91 27.41
CA LEU A 179 7.30 50.38 28.77
C LEU A 179 8.59 50.44 29.62
N LEU A 180 9.63 49.68 29.25
CA LEU A 180 10.91 49.61 29.95
C LEU A 180 12.04 50.41 29.28
N GLY A 181 11.82 50.93 28.06
CA GLY A 181 12.80 51.71 27.29
C GLY A 181 13.95 50.91 26.63
N ILE A 182 13.78 49.60 26.39
CA ILE A 182 14.85 48.71 25.89
C ILE A 182 14.45 48.05 24.55
N GLY A 183 14.60 48.76 23.42
CA GLY A 183 14.09 48.30 22.12
C GLY A 183 14.99 47.34 21.31
N ILE A 184 16.30 47.24 21.60
CA ILE A 184 17.25 46.53 20.72
C ILE A 184 17.16 45.00 20.85
N VAL A 185 16.80 44.48 22.03
CA VAL A 185 16.73 43.03 22.30
C VAL A 185 15.60 42.37 21.50
N GLU A 186 14.53 43.11 21.24
CA GLU A 186 13.34 42.66 20.53
C GLU A 186 13.66 42.24 19.08
N VAL A 187 14.40 43.08 18.36
CA VAL A 187 14.74 42.82 16.95
C VAL A 187 15.57 41.55 16.77
N ALA A 188 16.56 41.33 17.65
CA ALA A 188 17.41 40.15 17.57
C ALA A 188 16.59 38.85 17.76
N VAL A 189 15.67 38.85 18.72
CA VAL A 189 14.78 37.71 18.98
C VAL A 189 13.83 37.50 17.79
N ALA A 190 13.26 38.58 17.25
CA ALA A 190 12.35 38.52 16.12
C ALA A 190 13.01 37.96 14.85
N LEU A 191 14.25 38.35 14.56
CA LEU A 191 15.03 37.79 13.46
C LEU A 191 15.31 36.29 13.62
N ILE A 192 15.72 35.85 14.82
CA ILE A 192 15.98 34.43 15.11
C ILE A 192 14.70 33.61 14.92
N VAL A 193 13.58 34.10 15.44
CA VAL A 193 12.26 33.49 15.30
C VAL A 193 11.86 33.42 13.82
N GLY A 194 11.96 34.52 13.08
CA GLY A 194 11.58 34.55 11.67
C GLY A 194 12.38 33.55 10.83
N VAL A 195 13.69 33.45 11.04
CA VAL A 195 14.53 32.43 10.37
C VAL A 195 14.10 31.01 10.74
N TYR A 196 13.77 30.77 12.00
CA TYR A 196 13.26 29.47 12.45
C TYR A 196 11.92 29.12 11.79
N VAL A 197 10.98 30.06 11.70
CA VAL A 197 9.68 29.87 11.03
C VAL A 197 9.84 29.59 9.54
N VAL A 198 10.70 30.35 8.84
CA VAL A 198 11.01 30.10 7.42
C VAL A 198 11.57 28.69 7.22
N LYS A 199 12.50 28.26 8.08
CA LYS A 199 13.06 26.90 8.02
C LYS A 199 11.99 25.82 8.17
N GLU A 200 11.09 25.97 9.15
CA GLU A 200 9.97 25.04 9.35
C GLU A 200 9.01 25.01 8.16
N GLY A 201 8.74 26.16 7.55
CA GLY A 201 7.92 26.26 6.33
C GLY A 201 8.58 25.56 5.13
N LEU A 202 9.89 25.71 4.95
CA LEU A 202 10.65 25.03 3.89
C LEU A 202 10.65 23.51 4.06
N GLU A 203 10.77 23.02 5.31
CA GLU A 203 10.70 21.58 5.61
C GLU A 203 9.31 21.01 5.31
N LEU A 204 8.24 21.69 5.72
CA LEU A 204 6.86 21.31 5.35
C LEU A 204 6.62 21.32 3.84
N SER A 205 7.15 22.34 3.15
CA SER A 205 7.00 22.47 1.70
C SER A 205 7.69 21.31 0.99
N LYS A 206 8.91 20.96 1.42
CA LYS A 206 9.64 19.78 0.93
C LYS A 206 8.84 18.49 1.15
N GLU A 207 8.32 18.27 2.36
CA GLU A 207 7.49 17.10 2.67
C GLU A 207 6.26 17.03 1.75
N SER A 208 5.54 18.15 1.59
CA SER A 208 4.33 18.22 0.75
C SER A 208 4.64 17.97 -0.73
N VAL A 209 5.73 18.54 -1.26
CA VAL A 209 6.17 18.31 -2.65
C VAL A 209 6.56 16.85 -2.85
N LEU A 210 7.30 16.25 -1.91
CA LEU A 210 7.66 14.83 -1.98
C LEU A 210 6.41 13.95 -2.02
N THR A 211 5.40 14.22 -1.19
CA THR A 211 4.15 13.47 -1.23
C THR A 211 3.39 13.67 -2.56
N LEU A 212 3.37 14.88 -3.11
CA LEU A 212 2.76 15.16 -4.42
C LEU A 212 3.49 14.45 -5.58
N MET A 213 4.78 14.18 -5.43
CA MET A 213 5.62 13.43 -6.37
C MET A 213 5.57 11.90 -6.14
N ASP A 214 4.66 11.41 -5.31
CA ASP A 214 4.54 10.00 -4.95
C ASP A 214 5.83 9.40 -4.33
N ALA A 215 6.57 10.21 -3.58
CA ALA A 215 7.70 9.70 -2.81
C ALA A 215 7.21 8.70 -1.75
N SER A 216 7.94 7.61 -1.59
CA SER A 216 7.60 6.58 -0.60
C SER A 216 7.63 7.17 0.82
N PRO A 217 6.53 7.07 1.58
CA PRO A 217 6.46 7.64 2.93
C PRO A 217 7.34 6.88 3.92
N TYR A 218 7.58 5.59 3.67
CA TYR A 218 8.26 4.69 4.60
C TYR A 218 9.19 3.72 3.86
N PRO A 219 10.42 4.14 3.54
CA PRO A 219 11.40 3.27 2.88
C PRO A 219 11.68 1.98 3.68
N ASP A 220 11.63 2.07 5.01
CA ASP A 220 11.90 0.93 5.89
C ASP A 220 10.70 -0.04 6.00
N LYS A 221 9.46 0.48 5.93
CA LYS A 221 8.24 -0.34 5.97
C LYS A 221 8.11 -1.24 4.74
N SER A 222 8.63 -0.80 3.59
CA SER A 222 8.70 -1.64 2.39
C SER A 222 9.48 -2.93 2.68
N LYS A 223 10.60 -2.87 3.41
CA LYS A 223 11.34 -4.10 3.76
C LYS A 223 10.57 -5.02 4.70
N GLU A 224 9.88 -4.44 5.68
CA GLU A 224 9.03 -5.16 6.64
C GLU A 224 7.86 -5.86 5.92
N MET A 225 7.17 -5.15 5.02
CA MET A 225 6.09 -5.71 4.20
C MET A 225 6.58 -6.85 3.30
N LYS A 226 7.79 -6.72 2.74
CA LYS A 226 8.40 -7.78 1.92
C LYS A 226 8.60 -9.04 2.76
N GLN A 227 9.20 -8.91 3.94
CA GLN A 227 9.44 -10.04 4.85
C GLN A 227 8.13 -10.73 5.25
N VAL A 228 7.12 -9.97 5.63
CA VAL A 228 5.82 -10.51 6.05
C VAL A 228 5.12 -11.24 4.90
N ALA A 229 5.19 -10.71 3.67
CA ALA A 229 4.60 -11.36 2.51
C ALA A 229 5.32 -12.67 2.13
N GLU A 230 6.65 -12.71 2.22
CA GLU A 230 7.45 -13.92 1.94
C GLU A 230 7.21 -15.06 2.94
N GLU A 231 6.73 -14.76 4.16
CA GLU A 231 6.37 -15.78 5.15
C GLU A 231 5.04 -16.50 4.81
N ILE A 232 4.27 -16.00 3.84
CA ILE A 232 2.97 -16.56 3.46
C ILE A 232 3.19 -17.78 2.54
N PRO A 233 2.68 -18.98 2.91
CA PRO A 233 2.80 -20.16 2.05
C PRO A 233 2.18 -19.93 0.67
N GLY A 234 2.94 -20.22 -0.39
CA GLY A 234 2.55 -20.00 -1.78
C GLY A 234 3.20 -18.77 -2.43
N VAL A 235 3.77 -17.87 -1.62
CA VAL A 235 4.62 -16.76 -2.09
C VAL A 235 6.07 -17.24 -2.16
N LEU A 236 6.71 -17.07 -3.31
CA LEU A 236 8.12 -17.42 -3.54
C LEU A 236 9.04 -16.20 -3.45
N ASP A 237 8.59 -15.07 -3.99
CA ASP A 237 9.28 -13.77 -3.92
C ASP A 237 8.25 -12.64 -4.04
N ILE A 238 8.60 -11.48 -3.50
CA ILE A 238 7.87 -10.23 -3.71
C ILE A 238 8.86 -9.15 -4.16
N HIS A 239 8.58 -8.53 -5.29
CA HIS A 239 9.44 -7.51 -5.87
C HIS A 239 8.61 -6.32 -6.36
N ASP A 240 9.32 -5.27 -6.78
CA ASP A 240 8.73 -4.02 -7.26
C ASP A 240 7.71 -3.37 -6.32
N MET A 241 7.86 -3.59 -5.00
CA MET A 241 6.94 -3.00 -4.04
C MET A 241 7.10 -1.49 -3.97
N ARG A 242 6.03 -0.78 -4.35
CA ARG A 242 5.96 0.67 -4.40
C ARG A 242 4.86 1.14 -3.47
N LEU A 243 5.20 2.10 -2.62
CA LEU A 243 4.24 2.76 -1.74
C LEU A 243 4.16 4.23 -2.11
N ARG A 244 2.94 4.77 -2.12
CA ARG A 244 2.70 6.20 -2.27
C ARG A 244 1.63 6.65 -1.28
N GLN A 245 1.75 7.89 -0.81
CA GLN A 245 0.80 8.49 0.11
C GLN A 245 -0.07 9.52 -0.63
N ALA A 246 -1.37 9.55 -0.32
CA ALA A 246 -2.26 10.65 -0.67
C ALA A 246 -3.10 11.03 0.55
N GLY A 247 -3.01 12.28 0.99
CA GLY A 247 -3.63 12.72 2.24
C GLY A 247 -3.22 11.84 3.42
N PRO A 248 -4.17 11.27 4.18
CA PRO A 248 -3.87 10.40 5.30
C PRO A 248 -3.75 8.92 4.91
N VAL A 249 -3.98 8.55 3.65
CA VAL A 249 -4.01 7.15 3.20
C VAL A 249 -2.79 6.78 2.35
N ILE A 250 -2.47 5.48 2.34
CA ILE A 250 -1.36 4.89 1.61
C ILE A 250 -1.89 3.90 0.58
N PHE A 251 -1.30 3.93 -0.60
CA PHE A 251 -1.52 2.95 -1.66
C PHE A 251 -0.23 2.14 -1.85
N ALA A 252 -0.38 0.84 -2.08
CA ALA A 252 0.72 -0.03 -2.42
C ALA A 252 0.48 -0.75 -3.76
N GLU A 253 1.57 -1.00 -4.47
CA GLU A 253 1.62 -1.85 -5.66
C GLU A 253 2.76 -2.85 -5.45
N ALA A 254 2.55 -4.12 -5.77
CA ALA A 254 3.55 -5.17 -5.62
C ALA A 254 3.41 -6.24 -6.70
N HIS A 255 4.55 -6.80 -7.09
CA HIS A 255 4.63 -8.02 -7.90
C HIS A 255 5.00 -9.19 -7.00
N ILE A 256 4.30 -10.30 -7.18
CA ILE A 256 4.42 -11.47 -6.30
C ILE A 256 4.63 -12.70 -7.17
N THR A 257 5.78 -13.32 -7.01
CA THR A 257 6.10 -14.60 -7.63
C THR A 257 5.44 -15.70 -6.83
N VAL A 258 4.63 -16.52 -7.49
CA VAL A 258 3.88 -17.62 -6.88
C VAL A 258 4.21 -18.96 -7.55
N VAL A 259 3.94 -20.05 -6.83
CA VAL A 259 4.10 -21.41 -7.37
C VAL A 259 3.28 -21.62 -8.64
N ARG A 260 3.81 -22.44 -9.56
CA ARG A 260 3.09 -22.80 -10.79
C ARG A 260 1.80 -23.57 -10.48
N ASN A 261 0.80 -23.43 -11.36
CA ASN A 261 -0.46 -24.19 -11.38
C ASN A 261 -1.49 -23.89 -10.28
N LEU A 262 -1.45 -22.69 -9.68
CA LEU A 262 -2.58 -22.19 -8.89
C LEU A 262 -3.82 -21.99 -9.75
N SER A 263 -4.98 -22.42 -9.26
CA SER A 263 -6.26 -22.00 -9.83
C SER A 263 -6.51 -20.52 -9.56
N ILE A 264 -7.40 -19.90 -10.34
CA ILE A 264 -7.78 -18.48 -10.15
C ILE A 264 -8.37 -18.25 -8.74
N GLU A 265 -9.12 -19.23 -8.22
CA GLU A 265 -9.70 -19.15 -6.88
C GLU A 265 -8.63 -19.19 -5.78
N GLU A 266 -7.63 -20.06 -5.92
CA GLU A 266 -6.50 -20.13 -4.98
C GLU A 266 -5.62 -18.88 -5.05
N ALA A 267 -5.38 -18.36 -6.25
CA ALA A 267 -4.65 -17.11 -6.45
C ALA A 267 -5.39 -15.92 -5.80
N HIS A 268 -6.71 -15.84 -5.96
CA HIS A 268 -7.50 -14.81 -5.30
C HIS A 268 -7.44 -14.90 -3.77
N ALA A 269 -7.60 -16.11 -3.20
CA ALA A 269 -7.49 -16.32 -1.76
C ALA A 269 -6.10 -15.98 -1.21
N LEU A 270 -5.04 -16.27 -1.98
CA LEU A 270 -3.67 -15.87 -1.64
C LEU A 270 -3.51 -14.35 -1.67
N SER A 271 -4.09 -13.67 -2.66
CA SER A 271 -4.09 -12.20 -2.77
C SER A 271 -4.75 -11.55 -1.56
N ASP A 272 -5.93 -12.03 -1.17
CA ASP A 272 -6.68 -11.50 -0.02
C ASP A 272 -5.89 -11.66 1.27
N LYS A 273 -5.24 -12.81 1.45
CA LYS A 273 -4.39 -13.08 2.62
C LYS A 273 -3.17 -12.15 2.65
N ILE A 274 -2.54 -11.91 1.51
CA ILE A 274 -1.42 -10.97 1.42
C ILE A 274 -1.89 -9.55 1.76
N GLU A 275 -3.01 -9.11 1.20
CA GLU A 275 -3.59 -7.80 1.49
C GLU A 275 -3.87 -7.62 2.99
N GLU A 276 -4.42 -8.65 3.66
CA GLU A 276 -4.69 -8.64 5.10
C GLU A 276 -3.39 -8.49 5.93
N GLU A 277 -2.37 -9.30 5.65
CA GLU A 277 -1.10 -9.24 6.39
C GLU A 277 -0.35 -7.92 6.14
N LEU A 278 -0.39 -7.40 4.90
CA LEU A 278 0.20 -6.11 4.56
C LEU A 278 -0.49 -4.94 5.27
N ARG A 279 -1.82 -4.97 5.42
CA ARG A 279 -2.58 -3.98 6.20
C ARG A 279 -2.21 -3.99 7.69
N ARG A 280 -1.84 -5.14 8.26
CA ARG A 280 -1.37 -5.19 9.67
C ARG A 280 -0.05 -4.46 9.86
N VAL A 281 0.83 -4.47 8.85
CA VAL A 281 2.11 -3.75 8.88
C VAL A 281 1.93 -2.26 8.67
N VAL A 282 1.01 -1.87 7.78
CA VAL A 282 0.68 -0.47 7.44
C VAL A 282 -0.82 -0.24 7.65
N PRO A 283 -1.26 0.19 8.84
CA PRO A 283 -2.68 0.35 9.14
C PRO A 283 -3.42 1.42 8.30
N ASP A 284 -2.70 2.39 7.74
CA ASP A 284 -3.25 3.43 6.86
C ASP A 284 -3.28 2.98 5.37
N LEU A 285 -3.11 1.68 5.09
CA LEU A 285 -3.10 1.12 3.73
C LEU A 285 -4.53 0.95 3.20
N GLU A 286 -4.92 1.85 2.30
CA GLU A 286 -6.25 1.87 1.67
C GLU A 286 -6.41 0.72 0.68
N THR A 287 -5.46 0.59 -0.25
CA THR A 287 -5.54 -0.39 -1.34
C THR A 287 -4.15 -0.92 -1.68
N VAL A 288 -4.08 -2.22 -1.94
CA VAL A 288 -2.92 -2.91 -2.49
C VAL A 288 -3.28 -3.45 -3.87
N THR A 289 -2.52 -3.09 -4.89
CA THR A 289 -2.62 -3.74 -6.21
C THR A 289 -1.55 -4.81 -6.31
N ILE A 290 -1.98 -6.07 -6.41
CA ILE A 290 -1.08 -7.22 -6.49
C ILE A 290 -1.09 -7.74 -7.93
N HIS A 291 0.08 -7.74 -8.55
CA HIS A 291 0.32 -8.48 -9.78
C HIS A 291 0.95 -9.83 -9.43
N MET A 292 0.36 -10.94 -9.90
CA MET A 292 0.87 -12.28 -9.63
C MET A 292 1.59 -12.81 -10.85
N ASP A 293 2.88 -13.08 -10.66
CA ASP A 293 3.76 -13.65 -11.68
C ASP A 293 4.01 -15.13 -11.32
N PRO A 294 3.90 -16.07 -12.27
CA PRO A 294 4.27 -17.45 -12.00
C PRO A 294 5.79 -17.57 -11.86
N GLU A 295 6.25 -18.56 -11.11
CA GLU A 295 7.68 -18.90 -11.06
C GLU A 295 8.29 -19.06 -12.47
N GLU A 296 9.34 -18.29 -12.76
CA GLU A 296 10.15 -18.48 -13.96
C GLU A 296 11.05 -19.72 -13.78
N SER A 297 10.58 -20.88 -14.24
CA SER A 297 11.45 -22.02 -14.50
C SER A 297 11.79 -22.06 -15.99
N HIS A 298 13.08 -21.95 -16.29
CA HIS A 298 13.67 -22.22 -17.60
C HIS A 298 13.72 -23.73 -17.90
N THR A 299 13.57 -24.58 -16.88
CA THR A 299 13.65 -26.03 -17.01
C THR A 299 12.30 -26.67 -16.72
N LEU A 300 11.72 -27.36 -17.70
CA LEU A 300 10.50 -28.14 -17.55
C LEU A 300 10.86 -29.62 -17.41
N ARG A 301 10.63 -30.21 -16.24
CA ARG A 301 10.86 -31.64 -15.99
C ARG A 301 9.62 -32.45 -16.35
N VAL A 302 9.72 -33.30 -17.38
CA VAL A 302 8.58 -34.06 -17.91
C VAL A 302 8.81 -35.56 -17.80
N ALA A 303 7.79 -36.28 -17.30
CA ALA A 303 7.78 -37.73 -17.26
C ALA A 303 6.88 -38.32 -18.36
N VAL A 304 7.41 -39.29 -19.10
CA VAL A 304 6.72 -40.00 -20.18
C VAL A 304 6.79 -41.51 -19.92
N PRO A 305 5.66 -42.24 -19.94
CA PRO A 305 5.64 -43.69 -19.74
C PRO A 305 6.26 -44.43 -20.94
N VAL A 306 7.25 -45.28 -20.69
CA VAL A 306 7.97 -46.04 -21.73
C VAL A 306 7.95 -47.55 -21.44
N GLU A 307 8.18 -48.35 -22.49
CA GLU A 307 8.22 -49.81 -22.42
C GLU A 307 9.48 -50.33 -21.70
N ALA A 308 10.64 -49.75 -22.01
CA ALA A 308 11.92 -50.08 -21.41
C ALA A 308 12.88 -48.87 -21.53
N ASP A 309 14.02 -48.94 -20.85
CA ASP A 309 15.13 -47.99 -21.03
C ASP A 309 15.91 -48.35 -22.30
N GLU A 310 15.50 -47.76 -23.41
CA GLU A 310 16.18 -47.83 -24.72
C GLU A 310 16.69 -46.44 -25.14
N GLY A 311 16.90 -45.52 -24.17
CA GLY A 311 17.27 -44.14 -24.45
C GLY A 311 16.16 -43.35 -25.15
N ARG A 312 16.52 -42.48 -26.10
CA ARG A 312 15.57 -41.56 -26.77
C ARG A 312 14.58 -42.26 -27.71
N ASP A 313 14.94 -43.43 -28.21
CA ASP A 313 14.08 -44.26 -29.07
C ASP A 313 13.09 -45.11 -28.27
N SER A 314 13.09 -44.99 -26.93
CA SER A 314 12.23 -45.78 -26.05
C SER A 314 10.78 -45.67 -26.46
N ARG A 315 10.13 -46.83 -26.61
CA ARG A 315 8.74 -46.89 -27.05
C ARG A 315 7.79 -46.35 -25.99
N VAL A 316 6.99 -45.35 -26.34
CA VAL A 316 6.02 -44.72 -25.44
C VAL A 316 4.75 -45.57 -25.30
N LEU A 317 4.25 -45.66 -24.07
CA LEU A 317 3.04 -46.40 -23.71
C LEU A 317 1.89 -45.44 -23.36
N LYS A 318 0.64 -45.89 -23.50
CA LYS A 318 -0.52 -45.03 -23.22
C LYS A 318 -0.89 -44.99 -21.73
N HIS A 319 -0.69 -46.08 -21.00
CA HIS A 319 -1.19 -46.23 -19.64
C HIS A 319 -0.26 -45.59 -18.61
N PHE A 320 -0.83 -44.95 -17.58
CA PHE A 320 -0.05 -44.36 -16.49
C PHE A 320 0.43 -45.38 -15.45
N GLY A 321 -0.50 -46.05 -14.74
CA GLY A 321 -0.15 -46.78 -13.52
C GLY A 321 0.38 -48.21 -13.69
N ARG A 322 0.32 -48.79 -14.90
CA ARG A 322 0.67 -50.21 -15.14
C ARG A 322 2.01 -50.41 -15.87
N ILE A 323 2.70 -49.33 -16.18
CA ILE A 323 3.92 -49.36 -17.01
C ILE A 323 5.17 -49.52 -16.15
N PRO A 324 6.24 -50.14 -16.66
CA PRO A 324 7.41 -50.50 -15.86
C PRO A 324 8.35 -49.32 -15.58
N VAL A 325 8.48 -48.36 -16.50
CA VAL A 325 9.49 -47.29 -16.45
C VAL A 325 8.94 -45.98 -17.01
N PHE A 326 9.30 -44.86 -16.40
CA PHE A 326 9.11 -43.52 -16.96
C PHE A 326 10.45 -42.95 -17.42
N GLY A 327 10.50 -42.40 -18.64
CA GLY A 327 11.58 -41.49 -19.05
C GLY A 327 11.30 -40.11 -18.48
N VAL A 328 12.20 -39.59 -17.66
CA VAL A 328 12.12 -38.26 -17.05
C VAL A 328 13.17 -37.39 -17.71
N ALA A 329 12.73 -36.32 -18.36
CA ALA A 329 13.58 -35.42 -19.10
C ALA A 329 13.51 -33.99 -18.55
N ASP A 330 14.66 -33.32 -18.50
CA ASP A 330 14.78 -31.89 -18.22
C ASP A 330 14.85 -31.14 -19.55
N LEU A 331 13.85 -30.30 -19.81
CA LEU A 331 13.74 -29.50 -21.02
C LEU A 331 14.09 -28.04 -20.72
N GLU A 332 15.12 -27.49 -21.37
CA GLU A 332 15.56 -26.09 -21.22
C GLU A 332 15.72 -25.45 -22.61
N ASP A 333 15.12 -24.29 -22.83
CA ASP A 333 15.15 -23.57 -24.14
C ASP A 333 14.89 -24.48 -25.36
N GLU A 334 13.82 -25.29 -25.28
CA GLU A 334 13.42 -26.29 -26.30
C GLU A 334 14.40 -27.46 -26.52
N LYS A 335 15.38 -27.66 -25.62
CA LYS A 335 16.37 -28.74 -25.71
C LYS A 335 16.25 -29.72 -24.56
N ILE A 336 16.54 -30.98 -24.85
CA ILE A 336 16.66 -32.05 -23.85
C ILE A 336 18.07 -31.99 -23.25
N GLU A 337 18.19 -31.43 -22.04
CA GLU A 337 19.47 -31.32 -21.33
C GLU A 337 19.82 -32.59 -20.57
N ASN A 338 18.83 -33.23 -19.95
CA ASN A 338 19.01 -34.47 -19.21
C ASN A 338 17.87 -35.45 -19.50
N LEU A 339 18.18 -36.75 -19.49
CA LEU A 339 17.21 -37.83 -19.62
C LEU A 339 17.66 -39.01 -18.76
N HIS A 340 16.83 -39.37 -17.79
CA HIS A 340 17.01 -40.57 -16.96
C HIS A 340 15.73 -41.37 -16.85
N PHE A 341 15.84 -42.60 -16.38
CA PHE A 341 14.72 -43.53 -16.32
C PHE A 341 14.40 -43.91 -14.89
N VAL A 342 13.12 -43.80 -14.54
CA VAL A 342 12.61 -44.05 -13.19
C VAL A 342 11.72 -45.27 -13.21
N HIS A 343 12.10 -46.29 -12.43
CA HIS A 343 11.29 -47.49 -12.27
C HIS A 343 9.97 -47.16 -11.57
N ASN A 344 8.86 -47.68 -12.10
CA ASN A 344 7.55 -47.44 -11.54
C ASN A 344 7.17 -48.51 -10.49
N PRO A 345 7.18 -48.20 -9.18
CA PRO A 345 6.75 -49.15 -8.14
C PRO A 345 5.25 -49.51 -8.23
N GLY A 346 4.47 -48.74 -9.01
CA GLY A 346 3.10 -49.08 -9.35
C GLY A 346 2.95 -50.30 -10.26
N HIS A 347 3.97 -50.64 -11.07
CA HIS A 347 3.93 -51.78 -11.99
C HIS A 347 3.78 -53.12 -11.24
N GLU A 348 4.59 -53.31 -10.20
CA GLU A 348 4.65 -54.53 -9.39
C GLU A 348 3.60 -54.57 -8.26
N ALA A 349 2.85 -53.48 -8.06
CA ALA A 349 1.91 -53.39 -6.94
C ALA A 349 0.57 -54.09 -7.22
N ASP A 350 0.08 -54.87 -6.27
CA ASP A 350 -1.23 -55.54 -6.39
C ASP A 350 -2.42 -54.56 -6.32
N ARG A 351 -2.29 -53.46 -5.59
CA ARG A 351 -3.35 -52.45 -5.38
C ARG A 351 -2.76 -51.04 -5.36
N ARG A 352 -3.60 -50.05 -5.68
CA ARG A 352 -3.25 -48.60 -5.68
C ARG A 352 -2.04 -48.27 -6.57
N ARG A 353 -1.93 -48.94 -7.72
CA ARG A 353 -0.82 -48.75 -8.68
C ARG A 353 -0.60 -47.28 -9.04
N GLY A 354 -1.67 -46.59 -9.42
CA GLY A 354 -1.63 -45.17 -9.77
C GLY A 354 -1.14 -44.27 -8.64
N VAL A 355 -1.59 -44.48 -7.40
CA VAL A 355 -1.16 -43.70 -6.22
C VAL A 355 0.36 -43.82 -6.02
N LYS A 356 0.88 -45.05 -6.05
CA LYS A 356 2.33 -45.30 -5.92
C LYS A 356 3.13 -44.70 -7.07
N THR A 357 2.56 -44.68 -8.28
CA THR A 357 3.18 -44.03 -9.44
C THR A 357 3.28 -42.53 -9.22
N VAL A 358 2.22 -41.88 -8.73
CA VAL A 358 2.23 -40.44 -8.40
C VAL A 358 3.27 -40.13 -7.32
N ASP A 359 3.36 -40.95 -6.27
CA ASP A 359 4.36 -40.78 -5.22
C ASP A 359 5.79 -40.85 -5.75
N ALA A 360 6.10 -41.80 -6.62
CA ALA A 360 7.42 -41.92 -7.24
C ALA A 360 7.74 -40.70 -8.12
N LEU A 361 6.81 -40.28 -8.99
CA LEU A 361 7.04 -39.12 -9.86
C LEU A 361 7.14 -37.80 -9.10
N SER A 362 6.44 -37.67 -7.98
CA SER A 362 6.55 -36.47 -7.13
C SER A 362 7.91 -36.39 -6.43
N GLN A 363 8.52 -37.52 -6.08
CA GLN A 363 9.88 -37.53 -5.51
C GLN A 363 10.95 -37.09 -6.52
N GLU A 364 10.67 -37.22 -7.81
CA GLU A 364 11.54 -36.77 -8.91
C GLU A 364 11.36 -35.28 -9.24
N ASN A 365 10.47 -34.57 -8.54
CA ASN A 365 10.11 -33.17 -8.79
C ASN A 365 9.66 -32.91 -10.24
N VAL A 366 8.81 -33.80 -10.77
CA VAL A 366 8.29 -33.68 -12.14
C VAL A 366 7.24 -32.57 -12.23
N ASP A 367 7.39 -31.66 -13.20
CA ASP A 367 6.46 -30.56 -13.47
C ASP A 367 5.27 -31.00 -14.33
N ALA A 368 5.50 -31.97 -15.22
CA ALA A 368 4.48 -32.46 -16.14
C ALA A 368 4.59 -33.95 -16.47
N VAL A 369 3.46 -34.58 -16.78
CA VAL A 369 3.38 -35.97 -17.22
C VAL A 369 2.64 -36.05 -18.55
N VAL A 370 3.21 -36.75 -19.54
CA VAL A 370 2.52 -37.02 -20.82
C VAL A 370 1.93 -38.42 -20.81
N VAL A 371 0.61 -38.56 -20.90
CA VAL A 371 -0.07 -39.87 -20.82
C VAL A 371 -1.23 -39.96 -21.80
N GLY A 372 -1.55 -41.18 -22.24
CA GLY A 372 -2.76 -41.43 -23.05
C GLY A 372 -3.98 -41.78 -22.20
N ASP A 373 -3.77 -42.53 -21.12
CA ASP A 373 -4.83 -43.09 -20.28
C ASP A 373 -4.40 -43.07 -18.80
N ILE A 374 -5.21 -42.41 -17.97
CA ILE A 374 -5.00 -42.23 -16.54
C ILE A 374 -6.34 -42.31 -15.81
N GLY A 375 -6.37 -43.05 -14.71
CA GLY A 375 -7.55 -43.15 -13.86
C GLY A 375 -7.81 -41.86 -13.07
N ARG A 376 -9.06 -41.64 -12.66
CA ARG A 376 -9.48 -40.43 -11.93
C ARG A 376 -8.67 -40.16 -10.65
N SER A 377 -8.46 -41.18 -9.82
CA SER A 377 -7.70 -41.02 -8.56
C SER A 377 -6.25 -40.53 -8.77
N PRO A 378 -5.40 -41.15 -9.61
CA PRO A 378 -4.07 -40.61 -9.88
C PRO A 378 -4.09 -39.28 -10.63
N PHE A 379 -5.08 -39.02 -11.49
CA PHE A 379 -5.26 -37.72 -12.14
C PHE A 379 -5.46 -36.60 -11.11
N ASP A 380 -6.41 -36.78 -10.19
CA ASP A 380 -6.70 -35.81 -9.12
C ASP A 380 -5.48 -35.60 -8.20
N MET A 381 -4.72 -36.66 -7.91
CA MET A 381 -3.51 -36.56 -7.10
C MET A 381 -2.36 -35.81 -7.76
N LEU A 382 -2.11 -36.02 -9.06
CA LEU A 382 -1.10 -35.25 -9.81
C LEU A 382 -1.47 -33.76 -9.83
N ARG A 383 -2.75 -33.45 -10.11
CA ARG A 383 -3.28 -32.08 -10.08
C ARG A 383 -3.14 -31.44 -8.69
N GLY A 384 -3.47 -32.17 -7.62
CA GLY A 384 -3.32 -31.70 -6.25
C GLY A 384 -1.85 -31.51 -5.79
N ARG A 385 -0.89 -32.00 -6.58
CA ARG A 385 0.55 -31.75 -6.41
C ARG A 385 1.12 -30.78 -7.44
N PHE A 386 0.24 -30.05 -8.15
CA PHE A 386 0.63 -29.06 -9.15
C PHE A 386 1.42 -29.65 -10.33
N ILE A 387 1.22 -30.93 -10.66
CA ILE A 387 1.84 -31.59 -11.82
C ILE A 387 0.89 -31.48 -13.02
N THR A 388 1.37 -30.90 -14.13
CA THR A 388 0.61 -30.76 -15.38
C THR A 388 0.44 -32.12 -16.06
N ILE A 389 -0.72 -32.35 -16.68
CA ILE A 389 -0.98 -33.60 -17.38
C ILE A 389 -1.22 -33.26 -18.85
N PHE A 390 -0.36 -33.75 -19.74
CA PHE A 390 -0.48 -33.61 -21.19
C PHE A 390 -1.06 -34.88 -21.81
N ARG A 391 -1.85 -34.71 -22.86
CA ARG A 391 -2.39 -35.81 -23.65
C ARG A 391 -1.33 -36.31 -24.63
N LEU A 392 -1.02 -37.60 -24.55
CA LEU A 392 -0.21 -38.28 -25.55
C LEU A 392 -0.96 -38.33 -26.89
N PRO A 393 -0.43 -37.76 -27.99
CA PRO A 393 -1.06 -37.78 -29.30
C PRO A 393 -1.15 -39.20 -29.87
N ASP A 394 -2.21 -39.46 -30.65
CA ASP A 394 -2.35 -40.73 -31.32
C ASP A 394 -1.31 -40.89 -32.45
N GLY A 395 -0.59 -42.01 -32.45
CA GLY A 395 0.35 -42.38 -33.52
C GLY A 395 1.82 -42.10 -33.21
N VAL A 396 2.13 -41.31 -32.18
CA VAL A 396 3.49 -41.10 -31.67
C VAL A 396 3.93 -42.34 -30.88
N LYS A 397 5.15 -42.81 -31.12
CA LYS A 397 5.63 -44.10 -30.59
C LYS A 397 6.97 -44.04 -29.87
N ASP A 398 7.76 -43.01 -30.11
CA ASP A 398 9.11 -42.81 -29.59
C ASP A 398 9.14 -41.65 -28.59
N LEU A 399 10.04 -41.76 -27.62
CA LEU A 399 10.17 -40.79 -26.53
C LEU A 399 10.68 -39.44 -27.06
N GLU A 400 11.64 -39.43 -27.98
CA GLU A 400 12.20 -38.19 -28.55
C GLU A 400 11.12 -37.32 -29.18
N ALA A 401 10.22 -37.89 -29.99
CA ALA A 401 9.14 -37.11 -30.61
C ALA A 401 8.17 -36.52 -29.57
N VAL A 402 7.88 -37.25 -28.49
CA VAL A 402 7.04 -36.71 -27.40
C VAL A 402 7.73 -35.55 -26.72
N LEU A 403 9.02 -35.70 -26.38
CA LEU A 403 9.79 -34.63 -25.72
C LEU A 403 9.94 -33.41 -26.62
N ASP A 404 10.16 -33.58 -27.93
CA ASP A 404 10.20 -32.50 -28.92
C ASP A 404 8.85 -31.75 -29.01
N MET A 405 7.73 -32.46 -28.94
CA MET A 405 6.40 -31.84 -28.93
C MET A 405 6.13 -31.08 -27.63
N VAL A 406 6.59 -31.59 -26.48
CA VAL A 406 6.51 -30.88 -25.20
C VAL A 406 7.36 -29.60 -25.26
N ALA A 407 8.60 -29.72 -25.75
CA ALA A 407 9.54 -28.61 -25.87
C ALA A 407 8.99 -27.45 -26.72
N LYS A 408 8.21 -27.76 -27.75
CA LYS A 408 7.56 -26.79 -28.65
C LYS A 408 6.15 -26.36 -28.23
N ASP A 409 5.67 -26.79 -27.06
CA ASP A 409 4.31 -26.56 -26.55
C ASP A 409 3.19 -27.02 -27.52
N GLU A 410 3.40 -28.15 -28.20
CA GLU A 410 2.47 -28.72 -29.19
C GLU A 410 1.47 -29.75 -28.60
N LEU A 411 1.50 -29.96 -27.27
CA LEU A 411 0.65 -30.94 -26.59
C LEU A 411 -0.53 -30.32 -25.86
N ASP A 412 -1.71 -30.94 -26.02
CA ASP A 412 -2.91 -30.55 -25.31
C ASP A 412 -2.83 -30.88 -23.81
N ARG A 413 -3.11 -29.89 -22.96
CA ARG A 413 -3.27 -30.11 -21.51
C ARG A 413 -4.60 -30.81 -21.22
N MET A 414 -4.56 -31.85 -20.39
CA MET A 414 -5.76 -32.51 -19.89
C MET A 414 -6.34 -31.75 -18.69
N VAL A 415 -7.57 -31.27 -18.86
CA VAL A 415 -8.35 -30.64 -17.77
C VAL A 415 -9.19 -31.67 -17.01
N GLU A 416 -9.55 -32.78 -17.68
CA GLU A 416 -10.32 -33.89 -17.13
C GLU A 416 -9.70 -35.24 -17.52
N PRO A 417 -9.86 -36.30 -16.71
CA PRO A 417 -9.39 -37.63 -17.07
C PRO A 417 -10.14 -38.16 -18.30
N PRO A 418 -9.48 -38.94 -19.17
CA PRO A 418 -10.12 -39.50 -20.36
C PRO A 418 -11.33 -40.36 -19.99
N GLU A 419 -12.45 -40.19 -20.72
CA GLU A 419 -13.66 -40.97 -20.50
C GLU A 419 -13.34 -42.47 -20.62
N SER A 420 -13.58 -43.22 -19.54
CA SER A 420 -13.37 -44.67 -19.55
C SER A 420 -14.26 -45.29 -20.62
N ARG A 421 -13.68 -45.92 -21.65
CA ARG A 421 -14.41 -46.88 -22.48
C ARG A 421 -14.80 -48.09 -21.62
N GLY A 422 -15.99 -48.01 -21.03
CA GLY A 422 -16.84 -49.07 -20.48
C GLY A 422 -16.18 -50.27 -19.79
N GLU A 423 -16.14 -50.27 -18.45
CA GLU A 423 -16.31 -51.51 -17.71
C GLU A 423 -17.81 -51.84 -17.63
N GLY A 424 -18.29 -52.65 -18.58
CA GLY A 424 -19.58 -53.32 -18.46
C GLY A 424 -19.56 -54.26 -17.26
N ARG A 425 -20.08 -53.80 -16.11
CA ARG A 425 -20.51 -54.68 -15.02
C ARG A 425 -21.86 -55.27 -15.41
N GLU A 426 -21.85 -56.45 -16.01
CA GLU A 426 -23.02 -57.34 -16.02
C GLU A 426 -23.37 -57.69 -14.57
N ASP A 427 -24.45 -57.09 -14.08
CA ASP A 427 -25.07 -57.37 -12.79
C ASP A 427 -25.76 -58.75 -12.84
N THR A 428 -24.98 -59.81 -12.64
CA THR A 428 -25.52 -61.15 -12.39
C THR A 428 -25.84 -61.30 -10.91
N ARG A 429 -26.89 -60.64 -10.43
CA ARG A 429 -27.53 -60.98 -9.16
C ARG A 429 -28.81 -61.79 -9.40
N ARG A 430 -28.63 -63.09 -9.15
CA ARG A 430 -29.65 -64.11 -8.89
C ARG A 430 -30.86 -63.54 -8.13
N GLY A 431 -32.01 -63.46 -8.81
CA GLY A 431 -33.32 -63.47 -8.17
C GLY A 431 -33.69 -64.90 -7.80
N GLY A 432 -33.40 -65.29 -6.56
CA GLY A 432 -33.88 -66.54 -5.97
C GLY A 432 -35.12 -66.29 -5.11
N ASN A 433 -36.23 -66.90 -5.52
CA ASN A 433 -37.39 -67.37 -4.77
C ASN A 433 -37.93 -66.56 -3.57
N GLY A 434 -39.21 -66.20 -3.72
CA GLY A 434 -40.15 -66.01 -2.62
C GLY A 434 -41.57 -65.91 -3.18
N ASN A 435 -42.20 -67.06 -3.45
CA ASN A 435 -43.64 -67.21 -3.58
C ASN A 435 -44.12 -68.11 -2.45
N ASP A 436 -45.34 -67.80 -1.98
CA ASP A 436 -46.16 -68.42 -0.92
C ASP A 436 -45.95 -67.97 0.53
#